data_AF-A0A2N2FZC9-F1
#
_entry.id   AF-A0A2N2FZC9-F1
#
_cell.length_a   1.000
_cell.length_b   1.000
_cell.length_c   1.000
_cell.angle_alpha   90.00
_cell.angle_beta   90.00
_cell.angle_gamma   90.00
#
_symmetry.space_group_name_H-M   'P 1'
#
loop_
_entity.id
_entity.type
_entity.pdbx_description
1 polymer ?
#
loop_
_entity_poly.entity_id
_entity_poly.type
_entity_poly.pdbx_seq_one_letter_code
_entity_poly.pdbx_strand_id
1 'polypeptide(L)' 'MPQITAEDLFSLSIPERIQLVEDIWDSIAIQPEKVELTSDIKYELDQRLEEYAQQPQEQSSWDEVRSRLWRRV' A
#
# COMPACT_ATOMS: atom_id res chain seq x y z
N MET A 1 6.04 21.48 13.71
CA MET A 1 5.50 21.30 12.35
C MET A 1 3.99 21.45 12.43
N PRO A 2 3.32 22.10 11.47
CA PRO A 2 1.87 22.17 11.46
C PRO A 2 1.31 20.75 11.36
N GLN A 3 0.31 20.43 12.18
CA GLN A 3 -0.44 19.18 12.08
C GLN A 3 -1.55 19.43 11.06
N ILE A 4 -1.55 18.66 9.97
CA ILE A 4 -2.66 18.65 9.01
C ILE A 4 -3.67 17.63 9.53
N THR A 5 -4.90 18.06 9.76
CA THR A 5 -5.97 17.15 10.21
C THR A 5 -6.89 16.79 9.07
N ALA A 6 -7.69 15.74 9.24
CA ALA A 6 -8.67 15.36 8.24
C ALA A 6 -9.74 16.45 8.03
N GLU A 7 -10.02 17.27 9.06
CA GLU A 7 -10.96 18.39 8.94
C GLU A 7 -10.49 19.46 7.94
N ASP A 8 -9.17 19.64 7.79
CA ASP A 8 -8.60 20.59 6.81
C ASP A 8 -8.96 20.21 5.37
N LEU A 9 -9.31 18.94 5.13
CA LEU A 9 -9.66 18.39 3.82
C LEU A 9 -11.17 18.41 3.54
N PHE A 10 -12.01 18.84 4.48
CA PHE A 10 -13.47 18.83 4.32
C PHE A 10 -13.99 19.85 3.30
N SER A 11 -13.19 20.85 2.94
CA SER A 11 -13.48 21.77 1.83
C SER A 11 -13.40 21.08 0.46
N LEU A 12 -12.67 19.97 0.36
CA LEU A 12 -12.56 19.16 -0.85
C LEU A 12 -13.76 18.22 -0.99
N SER A 13 -14.27 18.07 -2.20
CA SER A 13 -15.24 17.03 -2.55
C SER A 13 -14.62 15.63 -2.41
N ILE A 14 -15.46 14.59 -2.39
CA ILE A 14 -14.97 13.20 -2.30
C ILE A 14 -13.96 12.88 -3.43
N PRO A 15 -14.23 13.19 -4.72
CA PRO A 15 -13.27 12.93 -5.78
C PRO A 15 -11.94 13.66 -5.58
N GLU A 16 -11.96 14.91 -5.13
CA GLU A 16 -10.74 15.69 -4.87
C GLU A 16 -9.93 15.10 -3.72
N ARG A 17 -10.59 14.58 -2.67
CA ARG A 17 -9.89 13.87 -1.59
C ARG A 17 -9.25 12.57 -2.08
N ILE A 18 -9.91 11.83 -2.96
CA ILE A 18 -9.36 10.61 -3.56
C ILE A 18 -8.13 10.96 -4.40
N GLN A 19 -8.22 11.99 -5.25
CA GLN A 19 -7.09 12.45 -6.06
C GLN A 19 -5.92 12.90 -5.17
N LEU A 20 -6.19 13.65 -4.12
CA LEU A 20 -5.15 14.08 -3.19
C LEU A 20 -4.45 12.90 -2.51
N VAL A 21 -5.20 11.85 -2.13
CA VAL A 21 -4.61 10.63 -1.57
C VAL A 21 -3.68 9.96 -2.58
N GLU A 22 -4.09 9.87 -3.85
CA GLU A 22 -3.25 9.34 -4.94
C GLU A 22 -1.98 10.18 -5.13
N ASP A 23 -2.11 11.51 -5.27
CA ASP A 23 -0.98 12.42 -5.46
C ASP A 23 0.02 12.33 -4.29
N ILE A 24 -0.47 12.23 -3.05
CA ILE A 24 0.36 12.04 -1.87
C ILE A 24 1.07 10.68 -1.96
N TRP A 25 0.37 9.62 -2.33
CA TRP A 25 0.93 8.28 -2.44
C TRP A 25 2.04 8.22 -3.50
N ASP A 26 1.82 8.83 -4.66
CA ASP A 26 2.82 8.96 -5.71
C ASP A 26 4.03 9.76 -5.24
N SER A 27 3.82 10.84 -4.48
CA SER A 27 4.92 11.65 -3.92
C SER A 27 5.79 10.89 -2.91
N ILE A 28 5.22 9.91 -2.21
CA ILE A 28 5.96 9.02 -1.29
C ILE A 28 6.73 7.98 -2.10
N ALA A 29 6.11 7.41 -3.12
CA ALA A 29 6.69 6.35 -3.95
C ALA A 29 7.97 6.78 -4.70
N ILE A 30 8.15 8.08 -4.99
CA ILE A 30 9.36 8.61 -5.62
C ILE A 30 10.58 8.70 -4.68
N GLN A 31 10.41 8.51 -3.37
CA GLN A 31 11.48 8.59 -2.36
C GLN A 31 11.55 7.33 -1.48
N PRO A 32 11.68 6.13 -2.06
CA PRO A 32 11.65 4.88 -1.32
C PRO A 32 12.80 4.77 -0.29
N GLU A 33 13.92 5.44 -0.53
CA GLU A 33 15.09 5.44 0.36
C GLU A 33 14.84 6.11 1.70
N LYS A 34 13.80 6.95 1.82
CA LYS A 34 13.42 7.58 3.08
C LYS A 34 12.63 6.66 4.00
N VAL A 35 12.18 5.51 3.51
CA VAL A 35 11.50 4.50 4.32
C VAL A 35 12.55 3.62 4.98
N GLU A 36 12.84 3.90 6.24
CA GLU A 36 13.76 3.09 7.03
C GLU A 36 13.11 1.75 7.40
N LEU A 37 13.69 0.66 6.88
CA LEU A 37 13.31 -0.70 7.26
C LEU A 37 14.20 -1.17 8.41
N THR A 38 13.58 -1.61 9.51
CA THR A 38 14.29 -2.26 10.61
C THR A 38 14.89 -3.59 10.15
N SER A 39 15.87 -4.11 10.90
CA SER A 39 16.45 -5.44 10.63
C SER A 39 15.39 -6.53 10.54
N ASP A 40 14.40 -6.46 11.43
CA ASP A 40 13.38 -7.50 11.57
C ASP A 40 12.42 -7.48 10.38
N ILE A 41 12.06 -6.27 9.90
CA ILE A 41 11.23 -6.13 8.69
C ILE A 41 12.01 -6.61 7.46
N LYS A 42 13.29 -6.28 7.35
CA LYS A 42 14.12 -6.76 6.23
C LYS A 42 14.20 -8.29 6.21
N TYR A 43 14.45 -8.91 7.36
CA TYR A 43 14.51 -10.36 7.49
C TYR A 43 13.20 -11.05 7.06
N GLU A 44 12.05 -10.54 7.53
CA GLU A 44 10.74 -11.07 7.13
C GLU A 44 10.49 -10.91 5.62
N LEU A 45 10.87 -9.77 5.05
CA LEU A 45 10.73 -9.54 3.60
C LEU A 45 11.60 -10.49 2.79
N ASP A 46 12.85 -10.70 3.19
CA ASP A 46 13.77 -11.63 2.53
C ASP A 46 13.23 -13.06 2.60
N GLN A 47 12.71 -13.49 3.75
CA GLN A 47 12.09 -14.81 3.91
C GLN A 47 10.89 -14.99 2.97
N ARG A 48 9.97 -14.02 2.93
CA ARG A 48 8.78 -14.08 2.05
C ARG A 48 9.15 -14.08 0.57
N LEU A 49 10.21 -13.37 0.19
CA LEU A 49 10.71 -13.36 -1.18
C LEU A 49 11.33 -14.70 -1.57
N GLU A 50 12.05 -15.36 -0.67
CA GLU A 50 12.59 -16.70 -0.89
C GLU A 50 11.46 -17.73 -1.02
N GLU A 51 10.46 -17.69 -0.13
CA GLU A 51 9.26 -18.54 -0.20
C GLU A 51 8.52 -18.34 -1.53
N TYR A 52 8.34 -17.09 -1.96
CA TYR A 52 7.77 -16.75 -3.27
C TYR A 52 8.56 -17.38 -4.42
N ALA A 53 9.90 -17.27 -4.38
CA ALA A 53 10.76 -17.75 -5.45
C ALA A 53 10.70 -19.28 -5.59
N GLN A 54 10.55 -20.00 -4.47
CA GLN A 54 10.43 -21.45 -4.47
C GLN A 54 9.03 -21.93 -4.85
N GLN A 55 7.97 -21.18 -4.52
CA GLN A 55 6.58 -21.58 -4.74
C GLN A 55 5.71 -20.44 -5.33
N PRO A 56 5.95 -20.03 -6.59
CA PRO A 56 5.22 -18.91 -7.19
C PRO A 56 3.72 -19.15 -7.37
N GLN A 57 3.29 -20.42 -7.41
CA GLN A 57 1.90 -20.82 -7.67
C GLN A 57 1.02 -20.90 -6.42
N GLU A 58 1.58 -20.78 -5.22
CA GLU A 58 0.80 -20.82 -3.98
C GLU A 58 0.09 -19.49 -3.67
N GLN A 59 0.36 -18.46 -4.46
CA GLN A 59 -0.20 -17.14 -4.26
C GLN A 59 -1.37 -16.92 -5.19
N SER A 60 -2.37 -16.22 -4.67
CA SER A 60 -3.53 -15.88 -5.47
C SER A 60 -3.22 -14.70 -6.37
N SER A 61 -3.64 -14.78 -7.63
CA SER A 61 -3.63 -13.61 -8.51
C SER A 61 -4.57 -12.52 -7.96
N TRP A 62 -4.34 -11.27 -8.37
CA TRP A 62 -5.23 -10.18 -7.99
C TRP A 62 -6.70 -10.47 -8.40
N ASP A 63 -6.91 -11.05 -9.58
CA ASP A 63 -8.24 -11.41 -10.06
C ASP A 63 -8.91 -12.48 -9.19
N GLU A 64 -8.15 -13.46 -8.69
CA GLU A 64 -8.65 -14.46 -7.75
C GLU A 64 -9.01 -13.84 -6.39
N VAL A 65 -8.15 -12.99 -5.85
CA VAL A 65 -8.41 -12.26 -4.59
C VAL A 65 -9.67 -11.41 -4.72
N ARG A 66 -9.74 -10.59 -5.78
CA ARG A 66 -10.89 -9.73 -6.08
C ARG A 66 -12.16 -10.56 -6.23
N SER A 67 -12.11 -11.66 -6.98
CA SER A 67 -13.26 -12.56 -7.15
C SER A 67 -13.72 -13.21 -5.85
N ARG A 68 -12.84 -13.44 -4.87
CA ARG A 68 -13.21 -13.95 -3.54
C ARG A 68 -13.85 -12.88 -2.67
N LEU A 69 -13.29 -11.67 -2.65
CA LEU A 69 -13.78 -10.57 -1.82
C LEU A 69 -15.17 -10.10 -2.26
N TRP A 70 -15.43 -10.02 -3.57
CA TRP A 70 -16.71 -9.57 -4.14
C TRP A 70 -17.79 -10.67 -4.10
N ARG A 71 -17.42 -11.92 -3.81
CA ARG A 71 -18.38 -13.01 -3.54
C ARG A 71 -18.95 -12.96 -2.12
N ARG A 72 -18.35 -12.17 -1.22
CA ARG A 72 -18.74 -12.04 0.19
C ARG A 72 -19.63 -10.81 0.46
N VAL A 73 -19.92 -10.04 -0.59
CA VAL A 73 -20.84 -8.89 -0.60
C VAL A 73 -22.12 -9.31 -1.30
#